data_AF-A0ABD1DQ70-F1
#
_entry.id   AF-A0ABD1DQ70-F1
#
_cell.length_a   1.000
_cell.length_b   1.000
_cell.length_c   1.000
_cell.angle_alpha   90.00
_cell.angle_beta   90.00
_cell.angle_gamma   90.00
#
_symmetry.space_group_name_H-M   'P 1'
#
loop_
_entity.id
_entity.type
_entity.pdbx_description
1 polymer ?
#
loop_
_entity_poly.entity_id
_entity_poly.type
_entity_poly.pdbx_seq_one_letter_code
_entity_poly.pdbx_strand_id
1 'polypeptide(L)' 'MLCGNGNDVWTLSRGTGLLRVCLAGYHEKRLLHDLLDTYNTLERPVVNESDPLQLSFGLTLMQIIDV' A
#
# COMPACT_ATOMS: atom_id res chain seq x y z
N MET A 1 -8.11 -19.52 -1.06
CA MET A 1 -7.54 -18.25 -0.57
C MET A 1 -8.27 -17.14 -1.30
N LEU A 2 -9.39 -16.65 -0.76
CA LEU A 2 -10.16 -15.57 -1.38
C LEU A 2 -10.09 -14.37 -0.44
N CYS A 3 -9.13 -13.48 -0.68
CA CYS A 3 -9.15 -12.12 -0.14
C CYS A 3 -9.87 -11.26 -1.19
N GLY A 4 -11.17 -11.00 -0.95
CA GLY A 4 -11.98 -10.09 -1.76
C GLY A 4 -11.59 -8.64 -1.49
N ASN A 5 -11.51 -7.85 -2.55
CA ASN A 5 -11.24 -6.42 -2.48
C ASN A 5 -12.56 -5.66 -2.35
N GLY A 6 -12.52 -4.49 -1.71
CA GLY A 6 -13.72 -3.82 -1.22
C GLY A 6 -14.58 -3.25 -2.34
N ASN A 7 -15.50 -4.06 -2.85
CA ASN A 7 -16.76 -3.67 -3.50
C ASN A 7 -17.79 -4.82 -3.46
N ASP A 8 -17.71 -5.71 -2.46
CA ASP A 8 -18.59 -6.87 -2.27
C ASP A 8 -19.95 -6.50 -1.62
N VAL A 9 -20.56 -5.38 -2.02
CA VAL A 9 -21.87 -4.91 -1.49
C VAL A 9 -23.05 -5.82 -1.92
N TRP A 10 -22.80 -6.91 -2.65
CA TRP A 10 -23.84 -7.76 -3.23
C TRP A 10 -23.84 -9.25 -2.81
N THR A 11 -23.16 -9.66 -1.74
CA THR A 11 -23.16 -11.09 -1.32
C THR A 11 -23.56 -11.30 0.14
N LEU A 12 -24.87 -11.27 0.42
CA LEU A 12 -25.67 -12.44 0.85
C LEU A 12 -26.98 -11.96 1.48
N SER A 13 -28.05 -11.96 0.67
CA SER A 13 -29.36 -12.31 1.21
C SER A 13 -29.35 -13.83 1.44
N ARG A 14 -29.58 -14.23 2.70
CA ARG A 14 -29.87 -15.59 3.18
C ARG A 14 -28.70 -16.59 3.22
N GLY A 15 -28.29 -16.93 4.44
CA GLY A 15 -27.55 -18.17 4.73
C GLY A 15 -26.56 -18.00 5.87
N THR A 16 -26.93 -18.45 7.06
CA THR A 16 -26.06 -18.60 8.23
C THR A 16 -24.79 -19.39 7.90
N GLY A 17 -23.67 -18.69 7.80
CA GLY A 17 -22.34 -19.27 7.68
C GLY A 17 -21.36 -18.30 8.31
N LEU A 18 -20.61 -18.76 9.31
CA LEU A 18 -19.62 -18.00 10.07
C LEU A 18 -18.45 -17.63 9.13
N LEU A 19 -18.65 -16.63 8.26
CA LEU A 19 -17.63 -16.17 7.34
C LEU A 19 -16.58 -15.43 8.16
N ARG A 20 -15.46 -16.11 8.42
CA ARG A 20 -14.27 -15.51 9.01
C ARG A 20 -13.78 -14.44 8.04
N VAL A 21 -14.21 -13.20 8.25
CA VAL A 21 -13.71 -12.03 7.53
C VAL A 21 -12.21 -11.99 7.76
N CYS A 22 -11.42 -12.10 6.69
CA CYS A 22 -9.97 -12.03 6.77
C CYS A 22 -9.56 -10.65 7.29
N LEU A 23 -9.21 -10.56 8.58
CA LEU A 23 -8.74 -9.33 9.23
C LEU A 23 -7.47 -8.75 8.57
N ALA A 24 -6.72 -9.56 7.83
CA ALA A 24 -5.46 -9.14 7.19
C ALA A 24 -5.66 -7.94 6.25
N GLY A 25 -6.69 -7.94 5.40
CA GLY A 25 -6.96 -6.83 4.49
C GLY A 25 -7.57 -5.61 5.18
N TYR A 26 -8.29 -5.80 6.29
CA TYR A 26 -8.88 -4.69 7.05
C TYR A 26 -7.79 -3.84 7.72
N HIS A 27 -6.83 -4.47 8.39
CA HIS A 27 -5.75 -3.74 9.06
C HIS A 27 -4.78 -3.09 8.07
N GLU A 28 -4.52 -3.72 6.92
CA GLU A 28 -3.73 -3.13 5.83
C GLU A 28 -4.38 -1.85 5.29
N LYS A 29 -5.68 -1.91 4.98
CA LYS A 29 -6.43 -0.74 4.49
C LYS A 29 -6.48 0.39 5.51
N ARG A 30 -6.71 0.06 6.78
CA ARG A 30 -6.68 1.05 7.87
C ARG A 30 -5.32 1.73 7.96
N LEU A 31 -4.24 0.94 7.98
CA LEU A 31 -2.88 1.47 8.05
C LEU A 31 -2.53 2.35 6.85
N LEU A 32 -2.95 1.96 5.64
CA LEU A 32 -2.74 2.75 4.44
C LEU A 32 -3.41 4.13 4.54
N HIS A 33 -4.66 4.17 5.02
CA HIS A 33 -5.42 5.40 5.23
C HIS A 33 -4.77 6.27 6.30
N ASP A 34 -4.39 5.67 7.43
CA ASP A 34 -3.72 6.35 8.55
C ASP A 34 -2.38 7.00 8.13
N LEU A 35 -1.65 6.40 7.18
CA LEU A 35 -0.34 6.88 6.74
C LEU A 35 -0.39 7.87 5.57
N LEU A 36 -1.31 7.68 4.61
CA LEU A 36 -1.28 8.40 3.34
C LEU A 36 -2.26 9.58 3.24
N ASP A 37 -3.31 9.63 4.06
CA ASP A 37 -4.30 10.72 4.01
C ASP A 37 -3.70 12.11 4.19
N THR A 38 -2.71 12.21 5.08
CA THR A 38 -2.04 13.47 5.42
C THR A 38 -0.66 13.61 4.77
N TYR A 39 -0.29 12.69 3.88
CA TYR A 39 1.01 12.70 3.23
C TYR A 39 0.99 13.53 1.94
N ASN A 40 1.80 14.59 1.90
CA ASN A 40 1.93 15.44 0.72
C ASN A 40 3.12 15.02 -0.13
N THR A 41 2.88 14.55 -1.35
CA THR A 41 3.93 14.11 -2.28
C THR A 41 4.77 15.25 -2.85
N LEU A 42 4.30 16.49 -2.75
CA LEU A 42 5.02 17.68 -3.18
C LEU A 42 5.94 18.22 -2.07
N GLU A 43 5.75 17.75 -0.83
CA GLU A 43 6.55 18.17 0.31
C GLU A 43 7.72 17.22 0.52
N ARG A 44 8.86 17.79 0.90
CA ARG A 44 10.06 17.01 1.19
C ARG A 44 9.84 16.27 2.52
N PRO A 45 10.03 14.94 2.59
CA PRO A 45 9.82 14.18 3.82
C PRO A 45 11.01 14.36 4.77
N VAL A 46 11.14 15.54 5.37
CA VAL A 46 12.17 15.86 6.35
C VAL A 46 11.54 16.58 7.53
N VAL A 47 11.93 16.22 8.76
CA VAL A 47 11.42 16.88 9.97
C VAL A 47 12.01 18.29 10.12
N ASN A 48 13.29 18.45 9.76
CA ASN A 48 13.99 19.73 9.77
C ASN A 48 14.43 20.10 8.35
N GLU A 49 14.08 21.31 7.91
CA GLU A 49 14.43 21.80 6.56
C GLU A 49 15.94 21.85 6.29
N SER A 50 16.75 22.04 7.35
CA SER A 50 18.21 22.13 7.24
C SER A 50 18.91 20.78 7.00
N ASP A 51 18.26 19.66 7.33
CA ASP A 51 18.90 18.35 7.24
C ASP A 51 18.87 17.85 5.79
N PRO A 52 19.97 17.34 5.21
CA PRO A 52 19.99 16.79 3.85
C PRO A 52 19.36 15.38 3.78
N LEU A 53 18.78 15.02 2.63
CA LEU A 53 18.34 13.65 2.35
C LEU A 53 19.48 12.88 1.67
N GLN A 54 19.86 11.74 2.22
CA GLN A 54 20.86 10.86 1.61
C GLN A 54 20.16 9.84 0.71
N LEU A 55 20.58 9.77 -0.55
CA LEU A 55 20.05 8.82 -1.53
C LEU A 55 21.15 7.86 -1.97
N SER A 56 20.82 6.57 -1.97
CA SER A 56 21.70 5.54 -2.51
C SER A 56 21.17 5.09 -3.87
N PHE A 57 21.99 5.25 -4.91
CA PHE A 57 21.66 4.80 -6.26
C PHE A 57 22.40 3.50 -6.57
N GLY A 58 21.67 2.51 -7.04
CA GLY A 58 22.21 1.28 -7.62
C GLY A 58 21.81 1.20 -9.08
N LEU A 59 22.75 0.83 -9.95
CA LEU A 59 22.47 0.54 -11.35
C LEU A 59 22.57 -0.97 -11.55
N THR A 60 21.54 -1.55 -12.18
CA THR A 60 21.55 -2.95 -12.60
C THR A 60 21.65 -2.98 -14.12
N LEU A 61 22.75 -3.51 -14.64
CA LEU A 61 22.89 -3.79 -16.07
C LEU A 61 21.96 -4.96 -16.43
N MET A 62 20.99 -4.75 -17.32
CA MET A 62 20.11 -5.82 -17.80
C MET A 62 20.72 -6.53 -19.01
N GLN A 63 20.84 -5.84 -20.14
CA GLN A 63 21.50 -6.35 -21.34
C GLN A 63 22.01 -5.19 -22.19
N ILE A 64 23.16 -5.37 -22.86
CA ILE A 64 23.67 -4.43 -23.88
C ILE A 64 23.14 -4.90 -25.23
N ILE A 65 22.49 -4.00 -25.97
CA ILE A 65 21.71 -4.34 -27.18
C ILE A 65 22.58 -4.42 -28.43
N ASP A 66 23.72 -3.74 -28.49
CA ASP A 66 24.79 -3.99 -29.47
C ASP A 66 26.02 -3.12 -29.12
N VAL A 67 27.23 -3.61 -29.41
CA VAL A 67 28.49 -2.82 -29.38
C VAL A 67 29.13 -2.75 -30.74
#